data_AF-A0A2I0IJG6-F1
#
_entry.id   AF-A0A2I0IJG6-F1
#
_cell.length_a   1.000
_cell.length_b   1.000
_cell.length_c   1.000
_cell.angle_alpha   90.00
_cell.angle_beta   90.00
_cell.angle_gamma   90.00
#
_symmetry.space_group_name_H-M   'P 1'
#
loop_
_entity.id
_entity.type
_entity.pdbx_description
1 polymer ?
#
loop_
_entity_poly.entity_id
_entity_poly.type
_entity_poly.pdbx_seq_one_letter_code
_entity_poly.pdbx_strand_id
1 'polypeptide(L)'
;MLDREVDAVTDDQKYDDKHTVKEGKAFVIFKSKYAATAVINKLNRSCLMLTDQRPVLGCVGSLRKSDDSKLFIGHYKIKPKRLTEDARSAVATSHCSQENTIEYSMGMEWRTLQEKTERWWKQLHEKQAKEMMELKKQLRIQT
;
A
#
# COMPACT_ATOMS: atom_id res chain seq x y z
N MET A 1 -26.60 -37.26 -17.19
CA MET A 1 -28.00 -36.79 -17.27
C MET A 1 -28.43 -36.46 -15.84
N LEU A 2 -28.40 -35.22 -15.38
CA LEU A 2 -28.73 -33.98 -16.07
C LEU A 2 -27.73 -32.87 -15.74
N ASP A 3 -27.45 -32.10 -16.78
CA ASP A 3 -26.55 -30.98 -16.88
C ASP A 3 -26.98 -29.82 -15.96
N ARG A 4 -26.02 -29.22 -15.24
CA ARG A 4 -26.18 -27.86 -14.71
C ARG A 4 -25.25 -26.94 -15.48
N GLU A 5 -25.89 -26.34 -16.47
CA GLU A 5 -25.48 -25.17 -17.24
C GLU A 5 -24.86 -24.12 -16.30
N VAL A 6 -23.59 -23.82 -16.55
CA VAL A 6 -22.87 -22.73 -15.88
C VAL A 6 -23.05 -21.53 -16.78
N ASP A 7 -24.02 -20.66 -16.46
CA ASP A 7 -24.24 -19.42 -17.18
C ASP A 7 -23.02 -18.50 -17.01
N ALA A 8 -22.14 -18.55 -18.01
CA ALA A 8 -21.08 -17.58 -18.21
C ALA A 8 -21.70 -16.28 -18.74
N VAL A 9 -22.08 -15.40 -17.82
CA VAL A 9 -22.34 -13.99 -18.17
C VAL A 9 -21.00 -13.36 -18.52
N THR A 10 -20.75 -13.25 -19.82
CA THR A 10 -19.69 -12.46 -20.42
C THR A 10 -20.17 -11.00 -20.43
N ASP A 11 -19.71 -10.21 -19.46
CA ASP A 11 -19.93 -8.77 -19.47
C ASP A 11 -18.68 -8.11 -20.08
N ASP A 12 -18.80 -7.76 -21.36
CA ASP A 12 -17.82 -7.05 -22.17
C ASP A 12 -17.66 -5.61 -21.66
N GLN A 13 -16.84 -5.43 -20.62
CA GLN A 13 -16.26 -4.12 -20.29
C GLN A 13 -14.80 -4.07 -20.70
N LYS A 14 -14.62 -3.63 -21.95
CA LYS A 14 -13.38 -3.19 -22.58
C LYS A 14 -12.77 -2.02 -21.77
N TYR A 15 -11.87 -2.34 -20.84
CA TYR A 15 -11.07 -1.33 -20.14
C TYR A 15 -9.77 -1.06 -20.90
N ASP A 16 -9.58 0.23 -21.16
CA ASP A 16 -8.50 0.93 -21.87
C ASP A 16 -7.11 0.35 -21.53
N ASP A 17 -6.46 -0.23 -22.55
CA ASP A 17 -5.12 -0.81 -22.50
C ASP A 17 -4.08 0.33 -22.51
N LYS A 18 -3.92 1.00 -21.36
CA LYS A 18 -2.91 2.04 -21.17
C LYS A 18 -1.93 1.63 -20.08
N HIS A 19 -0.83 1.06 -20.55
CA HIS A 19 0.51 1.17 -19.95
C HIS A 19 0.63 0.68 -18.49
N THR A 20 0.20 -0.54 -18.19
CA THR A 20 0.51 -1.14 -16.89
C THR A 20 1.88 -1.83 -16.96
N VAL A 21 2.92 -1.13 -16.49
CA VAL A 21 4.07 -1.81 -15.90
C VAL A 21 3.48 -2.82 -14.92
N LYS A 22 3.66 -4.13 -15.16
CA LYS A 22 3.08 -5.18 -14.31
C LYS A 22 3.73 -5.13 -12.94
N GLU A 23 3.24 -4.24 -12.08
CA GLU A 23 3.49 -4.32 -10.66
C GLU A 23 3.06 -5.72 -10.22
N GLY A 24 3.95 -6.48 -9.59
CA GLY A 24 3.72 -7.89 -9.21
C GLY A 24 2.70 -8.05 -8.07
N LYS A 25 1.63 -7.24 -8.08
CA LYS A 25 0.58 -7.16 -7.08
C LYS A 25 -0.77 -7.18 -7.79
N ALA A 26 -1.74 -7.87 -7.21
CA ALA A 26 -3.11 -7.92 -7.70
C ALA A 26 -4.09 -7.94 -6.53
N PHE A 27 -5.31 -7.45 -6.75
CA PHE A 27 -6.42 -7.60 -5.81
C PHE A 27 -7.28 -8.79 -6.21
N VAL A 28 -7.69 -9.58 -5.22
CA VAL A 28 -8.66 -10.66 -5.39
C VAL A 28 -9.87 -10.35 -4.53
N ILE A 29 -11.03 -10.18 -5.17
CA ILE A 29 -12.28 -9.84 -4.49
C ILE A 29 -13.07 -11.13 -4.25
N PHE A 30 -13.33 -11.43 -2.99
CA PHE A 30 -14.12 -12.59 -2.59
C PHE A 30 -15.54 -12.16 -2.25
N LYS A 31 -16.52 -13.05 -2.53
CA LYS A 31 -17.93 -12.83 -2.19
C LYS A 31 -18.17 -12.67 -0.68
N SER A 32 -17.32 -13.23 0.17
CA SER A 32 -17.46 -13.14 1.62
C SER A 32 -16.13 -12.84 2.33
N LYS A 33 -16.21 -12.12 3.44
CA LYS A 33 -15.07 -11.86 4.32
C LYS A 33 -14.44 -13.16 4.82
N TYR A 34 -15.28 -14.14 5.20
CA TYR A 34 -14.83 -15.43 5.67
C TYR A 34 -13.95 -16.14 4.63
N ALA A 35 -14.39 -16.19 3.37
CA ALA A 35 -13.62 -16.78 2.27
C ALA A 35 -12.26 -16.08 2.08
N ALA A 36 -12.25 -14.74 2.09
CA ALA A 36 -11.01 -13.97 1.98
C ALA A 36 -10.03 -14.29 3.12
N THR A 37 -10.51 -14.33 4.36
CA THR A 37 -9.67 -14.65 5.52
C THR A 37 -9.17 -16.09 5.50
N ALA A 38 -9.99 -17.04 5.05
CA ALA A 38 -9.59 -18.44 4.92
C ALA A 38 -8.47 -18.61 3.89
N VAL A 39 -8.55 -17.93 2.74
CA VAL A 39 -7.51 -17.96 1.71
C VAL A 39 -6.20 -17.34 2.22
N ILE A 40 -6.25 -16.18 2.89
CA ILE A 40 -5.05 -15.55 3.47
C ILE A 40 -4.40 -16.46 4.51
N ASN A 41 -5.20 -17.06 5.40
CA ASN A 41 -4.70 -18.01 6.40
C ASN A 41 -4.08 -19.26 5.74
N LYS A 42 -4.66 -19.75 4.65
CA LYS A 42 -4.10 -20.86 3.88
C LYS A 42 -2.78 -20.47 3.21
N LEU A 43 -2.69 -19.28 2.61
CA LEU A 43 -1.45 -18.76 2.00
C LEU A 43 -0.33 -18.50 3.02
N ASN A 44 -0.68 -18.12 4.25
CA ASN A 44 0.33 -17.93 5.30
C ASN A 44 0.84 -19.27 5.85
N ARG A 45 0.02 -20.32 5.82
CA ARG A 45 0.38 -21.67 6.30
C ARG A 45 0.97 -22.56 5.22
N SER A 46 0.70 -22.28 3.95
CA SER A 46 1.10 -23.11 2.82
C SER A 46 1.62 -22.23 1.69
N CYS A 47 2.61 -22.75 0.94
CA CYS A 47 3.21 -22.00 -0.15
C CYS A 47 2.48 -22.27 -1.47
N LEU A 48 1.82 -21.26 -2.03
CA LEU A 48 1.32 -21.31 -3.40
C LEU A 48 2.41 -20.78 -4.34
N MET A 49 3.01 -21.66 -5.14
CA MET A 49 4.06 -21.31 -6.10
C MET A 49 3.48 -21.06 -7.49
N LEU A 50 3.88 -19.96 -8.12
CA LEU A 50 3.62 -19.72 -9.54
C LEU A 50 4.58 -20.56 -10.40
N THR A 51 4.29 -20.63 -11.71
CA THR A 51 5.10 -21.37 -12.70
C THR A 51 6.54 -20.86 -12.81
N ASP A 52 6.78 -19.60 -12.41
CA ASP A 52 8.10 -18.97 -12.37
C ASP A 52 8.82 -19.16 -11.02
N GLN A 53 8.34 -20.10 -10.20
CA GLN A 53 8.86 -20.43 -8.86
C GLN A 53 8.79 -19.25 -7.86
N ARG A 54 7.87 -18.31 -8.05
CA ARG A 54 7.63 -17.24 -7.08
C ARG A 54 6.47 -17.60 -6.15
N PRO A 55 6.66 -17.48 -4.82
CA PRO A 55 5.56 -17.68 -3.89
C PRO A 55 4.57 -16.52 -3.96
N VAL A 56 3.28 -16.84 -3.93
CA VAL A 56 2.20 -15.86 -3.83
C VAL A 56 2.03 -15.47 -2.37
N LEU A 57 2.21 -14.19 -2.07
CA LEU A 57 1.96 -13.62 -0.75
C LEU A 57 0.58 -12.98 -0.72
N GLY A 58 -0.25 -13.39 0.24
CA GLY A 58 -1.57 -12.84 0.48
C GLY A 58 -1.58 -11.89 1.67
N CYS A 59 -2.07 -10.68 1.49
CA CYS A 59 -2.37 -9.77 2.59
C CYS A 59 -3.78 -9.18 2.43
N VAL A 60 -4.35 -8.70 3.53
CA VAL A 60 -5.62 -7.98 3.48
C VAL A 60 -5.35 -6.63 2.79
N GLY A 61 -5.73 -6.56 1.53
CA GLY A 61 -5.70 -5.31 0.76
C GLY A 61 -6.82 -4.39 1.21
N SER A 62 -6.48 -3.13 1.50
CA SER A 62 -7.46 -2.06 1.51
C SER A 62 -7.49 -1.47 0.10
N LEU A 63 -8.63 -1.58 -0.58
CA LEU A 63 -8.91 -0.72 -1.72
C LEU A 63 -9.13 0.68 -1.13
N ARG A 64 -8.05 1.38 -0.81
CA ARG A 64 -8.13 2.82 -0.66
C ARG A 64 -8.61 3.27 -2.02
N LYS A 65 -9.89 3.61 -2.14
CA LYS A 65 -10.31 4.50 -3.21
C LYS A 65 -9.26 5.60 -3.17
N SER A 66 -8.58 5.86 -4.28
CA SER A 66 -7.97 7.16 -4.47
C SER A 66 -9.17 8.10 -4.43
N ASP A 67 -9.55 8.45 -3.22
CA ASP A 67 -10.53 9.46 -2.97
C ASP A 67 -9.91 10.64 -3.69
N ASP A 68 -10.60 11.17 -4.69
CA ASP A 68 -10.27 12.44 -5.31
C ASP A 68 -10.37 13.59 -4.29
N SER A 69 -10.20 13.31 -2.99
CA SER A 69 -9.93 14.26 -1.92
C SER A 69 -8.56 14.92 -2.04
N LYS A 70 -7.83 14.72 -3.15
CA LYS A 70 -6.80 15.69 -3.58
C LYS A 70 -7.38 17.08 -3.87
N LEU A 71 -8.69 17.24 -3.94
CA LEU A 71 -9.36 18.54 -3.88
C LEU A 71 -9.81 18.84 -2.45
N PHE A 72 -8.85 19.10 -1.55
CA PHE A 72 -9.14 19.68 -0.24
C PHE A 72 -9.61 21.13 -0.36
N ILE A 73 -10.85 21.34 -0.79
CA ILE A 73 -11.63 22.54 -0.45
C ILE A 73 -13.04 22.08 -0.04
N GLY A 74 -13.37 22.20 1.25
CA GLY A 74 -14.76 22.33 1.70
C GLY A 74 -15.51 21.12 2.29
N HIS A 75 -14.92 19.94 2.53
CA HIS A 75 -15.71 18.77 2.94
C HIS A 75 -15.65 18.40 4.44
N TYR A 76 -16.84 18.42 5.05
CA TYR A 76 -17.26 17.93 6.37
C TYR A 76 -16.19 17.92 7.48
N LYS A 77 -16.10 19.06 8.19
CA LYS A 77 -15.39 19.13 9.48
C LYS A 77 -16.05 18.14 10.44
N ILE A 78 -15.39 17.01 10.72
CA ILE A 78 -15.66 16.27 11.95
C ILE A 78 -15.51 17.30 13.06
N LYS A 79 -16.61 17.71 13.71
CA LYS A 79 -16.56 18.68 14.79
C LYS A 79 -15.57 18.12 15.80
N PRO A 80 -14.40 18.75 15.98
CA PRO A 80 -13.37 18.13 16.77
C PRO A 80 -13.92 18.10 18.19
N LYS A 81 -13.94 16.90 18.77
CA LYS A 81 -14.58 16.65 20.05
C LYS A 81 -13.75 17.40 21.10
N ARG A 82 -14.20 18.63 21.41
CA ARG A 82 -13.62 19.55 22.42
C ARG A 82 -12.14 19.93 22.18
N LEU A 83 -11.84 20.61 21.08
CA LEU A 83 -10.64 21.47 21.05
C LEU A 83 -10.82 22.64 22.03
N THR A 84 -9.77 22.98 22.76
CA THR A 84 -9.64 24.24 23.53
C THR A 84 -9.80 25.44 22.59
N GLU A 85 -10.20 26.60 23.11
CA GLU A 85 -10.42 27.80 22.28
C GLU A 85 -9.15 28.19 21.49
N ASP A 86 -7.97 28.00 22.08
CA ASP A 86 -6.68 28.23 21.43
C ASP A 86 -6.53 27.43 20.12
N ALA A 87 -6.83 26.13 20.15
CA ALA A 87 -6.74 25.26 18.99
C ALA A 87 -7.84 25.54 17.93
N ARG A 88 -8.92 26.24 18.29
CA ARG A 88 -9.93 26.72 17.32
C ARG A 88 -9.51 28.02 16.65
N SER A 89 -8.74 28.86 17.34
CA SER A 89 -8.24 30.15 16.86
C SER A 89 -6.93 30.05 16.08
N ALA A 90 -6.24 28.91 16.14
CA ALA A 90 -5.02 28.65 15.38
C ALA A 90 -5.29 28.69 13.86
N VAL A 91 -4.98 29.82 13.24
CA VAL A 91 -5.02 29.98 11.78
C VAL A 91 -3.71 29.42 11.21
N ALA A 92 -3.71 28.14 10.85
CA ALA A 92 -2.62 27.55 10.09
C ALA A 92 -2.67 28.08 8.64
N THR A 93 -1.98 29.19 8.38
CA THR A 93 -1.69 29.60 7.00
C THR A 93 -0.52 28.77 6.47
N SER A 94 -0.59 28.34 5.21
CA SER A 94 0.57 27.72 4.56
C SER A 94 1.65 28.79 4.42
N HIS A 95 2.76 28.61 5.14
CA HIS A 95 3.88 29.54 5.14
C HIS A 95 5.20 28.80 5.35
N CYS A 96 6.31 29.43 4.96
CA CYS A 96 7.63 28.97 5.31
C CYS A 96 8.02 29.54 6.67
N SER A 97 8.45 28.70 7.59
CA SER A 97 8.93 29.13 8.89
C SER A 97 10.22 29.94 8.75
N GLN A 98 10.36 30.99 9.57
CA GLN A 98 11.57 31.80 9.63
C GLN A 98 12.57 31.15 10.58
N GLU A 99 13.88 31.31 10.33
CA GLU A 99 14.93 30.62 11.09
C GLU A 99 14.90 30.88 12.60
N ASN A 100 14.39 32.05 13.00
CA ASN A 100 14.26 32.46 14.39
C ASN A 100 12.98 31.96 15.08
N THR A 101 12.16 31.13 14.43
CA THR A 101 10.94 30.57 15.03
C THR A 101 11.14 29.13 15.50
N ILE A 102 10.40 28.74 16.53
CA ILE A 102 10.39 27.35 17.03
C ILE A 102 9.92 26.36 15.95
N GLU A 103 9.01 26.80 15.08
CA GLU A 103 8.50 26.01 13.96
C GLU A 103 9.62 25.61 12.99
N TYR A 104 10.57 26.52 12.73
CA TYR A 104 11.73 26.21 11.90
C TYR A 104 12.64 25.17 12.56
N SER A 105 12.99 25.37 13.84
CA SER A 105 13.82 24.41 14.58
C SER A 105 13.19 23.01 14.59
N MET A 106 11.91 22.91 14.93
CA MET A 106 11.16 21.65 14.93
C MET A 106 11.08 21.06 13.52
N GLY A 107 10.80 21.89 12.51
CA GLY A 107 10.77 21.48 11.11
C GLY A 107 12.10 20.87 10.67
N MET A 108 13.23 21.46 11.05
CA MET A 108 14.56 20.96 10.72
C MET A 108 14.89 19.64 11.43
N GLU A 109 14.48 19.47 12.69
CA GLU A 109 14.58 18.19 13.39
C GLU A 109 13.76 17.10 12.68
N TRP A 110 12.52 17.42 12.30
CA TRP A 110 11.67 16.51 11.52
C TRP A 110 12.29 16.14 10.17
N ARG A 111 12.87 17.11 9.44
CA ARG A 111 13.59 16.85 8.19
C ARG A 111 14.79 15.94 8.40
N THR A 112 15.54 16.16 9.48
CA THR A 112 16.68 15.29 9.84
C THR A 112 16.23 13.84 10.09
N LEU A 113 15.10 13.64 10.79
CA LEU A 113 14.53 12.31 11.03
C LEU A 113 14.02 11.66 9.74
N GLN A 114 13.40 12.44 8.85
CA GLN A 114 12.96 11.98 7.54
C GLN A 114 14.16 11.46 6.72
N GLU A 115 15.22 12.25 6.61
CA GLU A 115 16.43 11.84 5.87
C GLU A 115 17.07 10.56 6.44
N LYS A 116 17.14 10.44 7.77
CA LYS A 116 17.66 9.21 8.41
C LYS A 116 16.82 7.99 8.02
N THR A 117 15.51 8.15 8.04
CA THR A 117 14.56 7.09 7.69
C THR A 117 14.69 6.71 6.22
N GLU A 118 14.79 7.67 5.31
CA GLU A 118 15.02 7.42 3.87
C GLU A 118 16.34 6.67 3.64
N ARG A 119 17.42 7.04 4.33
CA ARG A 119 18.70 6.33 4.25
C ARG A 119 18.59 4.89 4.78
N TRP A 120 17.90 4.68 5.90
CA TRP A 120 17.68 3.34 6.45
C TRP A 120 16.88 2.45 5.50
N TRP A 121 15.79 2.95 4.93
CA TRP A 121 15.00 2.21 3.94
C TRP A 121 15.83 1.84 2.71
N LYS A 122 16.64 2.77 2.20
CA LYS A 122 17.53 2.50 1.07
C LYS A 122 18.51 1.37 1.37
N GLN A 123 19.20 1.44 2.51
CA GLN A 123 20.15 0.39 2.93
C GLN A 123 19.47 -0.96 3.13
N LEU A 124 18.27 -0.98 3.73
CA LEU A 124 17.49 -2.20 3.92
C LEU A 124 17.16 -2.85 2.58
N HIS A 125 16.66 -2.08 1.61
CA HIS A 125 16.31 -2.60 0.30
C HIS A 125 17.52 -3.08 -0.49
N GLU A 126 18.66 -2.38 -0.43
CA GLU A 126 19.90 -2.82 -1.06
C GLU A 126 20.40 -4.16 -0.48
N LYS A 127 20.34 -4.31 0.84
CA LYS A 127 20.71 -5.55 1.52
C LYS A 127 19.78 -6.71 1.13
N GLN A 128 18.47 -6.48 1.18
CA GLN A 128 17.47 -7.47 0.78
C GLN A 128 17.64 -7.90 -0.69
N ALA A 129 17.92 -6.97 -1.59
CA ALA A 129 18.17 -7.28 -2.99
C ALA A 129 19.38 -8.20 -3.19
N LYS A 130 20.48 -7.94 -2.47
CA LYS A 130 21.68 -8.79 -2.48
C LYS A 130 21.39 -10.19 -1.94
N GLU A 131 20.72 -10.28 -0.80
CA GLU A 131 20.33 -11.57 -0.18
C GLU A 131 19.44 -12.39 -1.13
N MET A 132 18.46 -11.75 -1.79
CA MET A 132 17.60 -12.42 -2.78
C MET A 132 18.38 -12.91 -4.01
N MET A 133 19.38 -12.16 -4.48
CA MET A 133 20.23 -12.59 -5.61
C MET A 133 21.07 -13.81 -5.23
N GLU A 134 21.64 -13.82 -4.04
CA GLU A 134 22.46 -14.93 -3.55
C GLU A 134 21.62 -16.19 -3.35
N LEU A 135 20.45 -16.08 -2.71
CA LEU A 135 19.51 -17.22 -2.55
C LEU A 135 19.07 -17.79 -3.90
N LYS A 136 18.79 -16.93 -4.89
CA LYS A 136 18.46 -17.39 -6.25
C LYS A 136 19.62 -18.13 -6.92
N LYS A 137 20.85 -17.68 -6.70
CA LYS A 137 22.05 -18.34 -7.23
C LYS A 137 22.22 -19.73 -6.59
N GLN A 138 22.08 -19.84 -5.27
CA GLN A 138 22.16 -21.10 -4.54
C GLN A 138 21.09 -22.10 -5.01
N LEU A 139 19.84 -21.65 -5.15
CA LEU A 139 18.74 -22.50 -5.62
C LEU A 139 18.98 -23.01 -7.05
N ARG A 140 19.55 -22.19 -7.94
CA ARG A 140 19.91 -22.59 -9.31
C ARG A 140 21.10 -23.55 -9.38
N ILE A 141 21.96 -23.58 -8.37
CA ILE A 141 23.10 -24.52 -8.30
C ILE A 141 22.65 -25.90 -7.77
N GLN A 142 21.53 -25.96 -7.04
CA GLN A 142 20.99 -27.19 -6.46
C GLN A 142 20.04 -27.96 -7.40
N THR A 143 19.74 -27.42 -8.58
CA THR A 143 18.91 -28.07 -9.61
C THR A 143 19.78 -28.49 -10.78
#